data_AF-A0A8C6ZQ15-F1
#
_entry.id   AF-A0A8C6ZQ15-F1
#
_cell.length_a   1.000
_cell.length_b   1.000
_cell.length_c   1.000
_cell.angle_alpha   90.00
_cell.angle_beta   90.00
_cell.angle_gamma   90.00
#
_symmetry.space_group_name_H-M   'P 1'
#
loop_
_entity.id
_entity.type
_entity.pdbx_description
1 polymer ?
#
loop_
_entity_poly.entity_id
_entity_poly.type
_entity_poly.pdbx_seq_one_letter_code
_entity_poly.pdbx_strand_id
1 'polypeptide(L)'
;MITYFIDSSITQDSKLEESKTSLDKEYQAKMDFALKLGYAGDQIQAVLNKLGADALINDVLAELVRLGNKSESEGQGSASTTTSTLVPRGPCAKEITSPELSLEDEVVDNSDNLRPIVIDGSNVAMSHGNKEGFSCRGIQLAVDWFLEKGHKDITVFVPAWRKEQSRPDAPITDQEILRKLEKEKILVFTPSRRVQGRRVVCYDDRFIVKLAFDSDGIIVSNDNYRDLQNEKPEWKKFIEERLLMYSFVNDKKVAHG
;
A
#
# COMPACT_ATOMS: atom_id res chain seq x y z
N MET A 1 22.19 -66.55 -16.55
CA MET A 1 21.48 -65.93 -17.68
C MET A 1 19.99 -65.92 -17.35
N ILE A 2 19.51 -64.92 -16.59
CA ILE A 2 18.08 -64.58 -16.54
C ILE A 2 18.01 -63.06 -16.37
N THR A 3 17.58 -62.40 -17.45
CA THR A 3 17.22 -60.99 -17.56
C THR A 3 15.88 -60.73 -16.87
N TYR A 4 15.79 -59.66 -16.06
CA TYR A 4 14.53 -59.01 -15.73
C TYR A 4 14.64 -57.53 -16.11
N PHE A 5 14.06 -57.18 -17.26
CA PHE A 5 13.64 -55.83 -17.59
C PHE A 5 12.36 -55.56 -16.79
N ILE A 6 12.42 -54.63 -15.83
CA ILE A 6 11.23 -54.09 -15.18
C ILE A 6 11.04 -52.67 -15.69
N ASP A 7 9.83 -52.45 -16.18
CA ASP A 7 9.32 -51.36 -16.99
C ASP A 7 9.58 -49.97 -16.38
N SER A 8 10.41 -49.17 -17.05
CA SER A 8 10.63 -47.75 -16.76
C SER A 8 9.46 -46.84 -17.17
N SER A 9 8.38 -47.41 -17.72
CA SER A 9 7.22 -46.63 -18.20
C SER A 9 6.24 -46.24 -17.07
N ILE A 10 6.13 -47.03 -15.99
CA ILE A 10 5.09 -46.82 -14.95
C ILE A 10 5.42 -45.65 -14.01
N THR A 11 6.70 -45.31 -13.84
CA THR A 11 7.15 -44.19 -13.00
C THR A 11 7.12 -42.83 -13.71
N GLN A 12 6.95 -42.79 -15.04
CA GLN A 12 6.81 -41.54 -15.79
C GLN A 12 5.36 -41.06 -15.88
N ASP A 13 4.39 -41.96 -16.00
CA ASP A 13 2.95 -41.60 -16.06
C ASP A 13 2.43 -40.96 -14.76
N SER A 14 2.84 -41.49 -13.60
CA SER A 14 2.42 -40.94 -12.30
C SER A 14 2.94 -39.52 -12.04
N LYS A 15 4.12 -39.18 -12.55
CA LYS A 15 4.73 -37.84 -12.40
C LYS A 15 4.14 -36.80 -13.36
N LEU A 16 3.59 -37.26 -14.49
CA LEU A 16 2.88 -36.43 -15.48
C LEU A 16 1.43 -36.12 -15.06
N GLU A 17 0.75 -37.05 -14.38
CA GLU A 17 -0.59 -36.79 -13.84
C GLU A 17 -0.57 -35.84 -12.62
N GLU A 18 0.45 -35.94 -11.77
CA GLU A 18 0.61 -35.06 -10.61
C GLU A 18 0.98 -33.62 -11.01
N SER A 19 1.73 -33.43 -12.12
CA SER A 19 2.02 -32.08 -12.64
C SER A 19 0.81 -31.46 -13.34
N LYS A 20 0.02 -32.25 -14.09
CA LYS A 20 -1.23 -31.78 -14.71
C LYS A 20 -2.26 -31.33 -13.67
N THR A 21 -2.47 -32.11 -12.62
CA THR A 21 -3.41 -31.75 -11.55
C THR A 21 -2.96 -30.52 -10.75
N SER A 22 -1.66 -30.25 -10.65
CA SER A 22 -1.14 -29.01 -10.07
C SER A 22 -1.42 -27.79 -10.96
N LEU A 23 -1.21 -27.92 -12.27
CA LEU A 23 -1.45 -26.86 -13.26
C LEU A 23 -2.95 -26.52 -13.36
N ASP A 24 -3.82 -27.52 -13.31
CA ASP A 24 -5.28 -27.32 -13.34
C ASP A 24 -5.78 -26.59 -12.08
N LYS A 25 -5.21 -26.89 -10.91
CA LYS A 25 -5.53 -26.17 -9.66
C LYS A 25 -5.10 -24.71 -9.71
N GLU A 26 -3.93 -24.45 -10.29
CA GLU A 26 -3.41 -23.08 -10.42
C GLU A 26 -4.21 -22.27 -11.46
N TYR A 27 -4.59 -22.90 -12.58
CA TYR A 27 -5.50 -22.33 -13.56
C TYR A 27 -6.85 -21.95 -12.92
N GLN A 28 -7.43 -22.87 -12.14
CA GLN A 28 -8.70 -22.62 -11.46
C GLN A 28 -8.59 -21.51 -10.41
N ALA A 29 -7.48 -21.46 -9.65
CA ALA A 29 -7.25 -20.39 -8.68
C ALA A 29 -7.14 -19.00 -9.34
N LYS A 30 -6.47 -18.90 -10.49
CA LYS A 30 -6.37 -17.66 -11.28
C LYS A 30 -7.73 -17.24 -11.84
N MET A 31 -8.52 -18.21 -12.32
CA MET A 31 -9.89 -18.00 -12.80
C MET A 31 -10.82 -17.46 -11.70
N ASP A 32 -10.87 -18.14 -10.56
CA ASP A 32 -11.73 -17.76 -9.42
C ASP A 32 -11.34 -16.41 -8.83
N PHE A 33 -10.04 -16.09 -8.82
CA PHE A 33 -9.54 -14.81 -8.35
C PHE A 33 -10.02 -13.66 -9.24
N ALA A 34 -9.90 -13.79 -10.56
CA ALA A 34 -10.36 -12.76 -11.49
C ALA A 34 -11.90 -12.62 -11.52
N LEU A 35 -12.64 -13.72 -11.35
CA LEU A 35 -14.10 -13.67 -11.20
C LEU A 35 -14.52 -12.91 -9.94
N LYS A 36 -13.82 -13.10 -8.81
CA LYS A 36 -14.08 -12.34 -7.56
C LYS A 36 -13.83 -10.84 -7.71
N LEU A 37 -12.99 -10.42 -8.67
CA LEU A 37 -12.74 -9.02 -8.99
C LEU A 37 -13.77 -8.43 -9.96
N GLY A 38 -14.72 -9.23 -10.46
CA GLY A 38 -15.82 -8.76 -11.31
C GLY A 38 -15.54 -8.82 -12.82
N TYR A 39 -14.45 -9.46 -13.25
CA TYR A 39 -14.18 -9.66 -14.68
C TYR A 39 -15.07 -10.77 -15.28
N ALA A 40 -15.44 -10.64 -16.55
CA ALA A 40 -16.25 -11.63 -17.24
C ALA A 40 -15.45 -12.91 -17.50
N GLY A 41 -16.06 -14.07 -17.29
CA GLY A 41 -15.41 -15.38 -17.48
C GLY A 41 -14.76 -15.55 -18.85
N ASP A 42 -15.41 -15.07 -19.91
CA ASP A 42 -14.91 -15.16 -21.29
C ASP A 42 -13.63 -14.32 -21.50
N GLN A 43 -13.53 -13.16 -20.85
CA GLN A 43 -12.33 -12.31 -20.90
C GLN A 43 -11.16 -12.95 -20.16
N ILE A 44 -11.43 -13.53 -18.98
CA ILE A 44 -10.43 -14.21 -18.16
C ILE A 44 -9.89 -15.43 -18.90
N GLN A 45 -10.76 -16.23 -19.50
CA GLN A 45 -10.37 -17.41 -20.28
C GLN A 45 -9.52 -17.03 -21.50
N ALA A 46 -9.88 -15.95 -22.21
CA ALA A 46 -9.10 -15.45 -23.33
C ALA A 46 -7.68 -15.00 -22.91
N VAL A 47 -7.56 -14.34 -21.76
CA VAL A 47 -6.27 -13.89 -21.21
C VAL A 47 -5.42 -15.06 -20.74
N LEU A 48 -6.00 -16.03 -20.02
CA LEU A 48 -5.28 -17.22 -19.56
C LEU A 48 -4.79 -18.08 -20.72
N ASN A 49 -5.60 -18.25 -21.78
CA ASN A 49 -5.19 -18.95 -23.00
C ASN A 49 -4.05 -18.21 -23.74
N LYS A 50 -4.00 -16.88 -23.63
CA LYS A 50 -3.00 -16.04 -24.28
C LYS A 50 -1.66 -16.02 -23.54
N LEU A 51 -1.68 -15.94 -22.21
CA LEU A 51 -0.48 -15.83 -21.38
C LEU A 51 0.12 -17.21 -21.03
N GLY A 52 -0.67 -18.27 -21.09
CA GLY A 52 -0.22 -19.64 -20.79
C GLY A 52 -0.20 -19.96 -19.29
N ALA A 53 0.18 -21.20 -18.95
CA ALA A 53 0.08 -21.71 -17.59
C ALA A 53 1.04 -21.04 -16.59
N ASP A 54 2.20 -20.56 -17.08
CA ASP A 54 3.24 -19.90 -16.27
C ASP A 54 2.94 -18.41 -15.97
N ALA A 55 1.81 -17.88 -16.44
CA ALA A 55 1.44 -16.49 -16.27
C ALA A 55 1.26 -16.13 -14.79
N LEU A 56 1.90 -15.06 -14.31
CA LEU A 56 1.68 -14.58 -12.95
C LEU A 56 0.31 -13.89 -12.85
N ILE A 57 -0.27 -13.87 -11.65
CA ILE A 57 -1.57 -13.21 -11.40
C ILE A 57 -1.53 -11.74 -11.86
N ASN A 58 -0.43 -11.04 -11.63
CA ASN A 58 -0.26 -9.65 -12.04
C ASN A 58 -0.31 -9.46 -13.56
N ASP A 59 0.24 -10.41 -14.33
CA ASP A 59 0.22 -10.36 -15.80
C ASP A 59 -1.19 -10.57 -16.34
N VAL A 60 -1.94 -11.50 -15.73
CA VAL A 60 -3.36 -11.75 -16.05
C VAL A 60 -4.19 -10.51 -15.78
N LEU A 61 -3.99 -9.83 -14.64
CA LEU A 61 -4.70 -8.59 -14.32
C LEU A 61 -4.34 -7.44 -15.27
N ALA A 62 -3.06 -7.26 -15.57
CA ALA A 62 -2.61 -6.22 -16.49
C ALA A 62 -3.25 -6.37 -17.88
N GLU A 63 -3.35 -7.61 -18.36
CA GLU A 63 -3.97 -7.90 -19.65
C GLU A 63 -5.50 -7.74 -19.63
N LEU A 64 -6.16 -8.10 -18.52
CA LEU A 64 -7.60 -7.86 -18.33
C LEU A 64 -7.95 -6.37 -18.31
N VAL A 65 -7.17 -5.55 -17.61
CA VAL A 65 -7.31 -4.09 -17.62
C VAL A 65 -7.13 -3.53 -19.03
N ARG A 66 -6.14 -4.05 -19.78
CA ARG A 66 -5.90 -3.64 -21.17
C ARG A 66 -7.06 -3.98 -22.11
N LEU A 67 -7.75 -5.10 -21.88
CA LEU A 67 -8.95 -5.49 -22.63
C LEU A 67 -10.18 -4.65 -22.25
N GLY A 68 -10.30 -4.27 -20.97
CA GLY A 68 -11.34 -3.34 -20.50
C GLY A 68 -11.26 -1.97 -21.18
N ASN A 69 -10.05 -1.45 -21.41
CA ASN A 69 -9.87 -0.16 -22.07
C ASN A 69 -10.00 -0.20 -23.61
N LYS A 70 -10.10 -1.41 -24.20
CA LYS A 70 -10.23 -1.58 -25.65
C LYS A 70 -11.69 -1.73 -26.11
N SER A 71 -12.64 -1.88 -25.18
CA SER A 71 -14.05 -2.13 -25.50
C SER A 71 -14.93 -0.88 -25.69
N GLU A 72 -14.39 0.33 -25.55
CA GLU A 72 -15.11 1.58 -25.92
C GLU A 72 -14.78 2.11 -27.32
N SER A 73 -14.01 1.39 -28.14
CA SER A 73 -13.74 1.80 -29.51
C SER A 73 -13.67 0.61 -30.45
N GLU A 74 -14.84 0.06 -30.80
CA GLU A 74 -15.18 -0.40 -32.16
C GLU A 74 -16.61 -0.98 -32.19
N GLY A 75 -17.50 -0.29 -32.90
CA GLY A 75 -18.87 -0.72 -33.19
C GLY A 75 -19.45 0.08 -34.36
N GLN A 76 -19.19 -0.38 -35.58
CA GLN A 76 -19.60 0.19 -36.86
C GLN A 76 -21.11 0.11 -37.13
N GLY A 77 -21.68 1.25 -37.54
CA GLY A 77 -22.43 1.45 -38.79
C GLY A 77 -23.68 0.61 -39.12
N SER A 78 -24.84 1.28 -39.23
CA SER A 78 -25.72 1.19 -40.43
C SER A 78 -26.79 2.28 -40.48
N ALA A 79 -27.12 2.66 -41.71
CA ALA A 79 -27.77 3.88 -42.17
C ALA A 79 -29.29 4.00 -41.87
N SER A 80 -29.82 5.24 -41.82
CA SER A 80 -30.90 5.73 -42.69
C SER A 80 -31.37 7.16 -42.33
N THR A 81 -31.22 8.07 -43.30
CA THR A 81 -32.16 9.08 -43.83
C THR A 81 -33.04 9.99 -42.92
N THR A 82 -32.94 11.32 -43.22
CA THR A 82 -34.00 12.37 -43.34
C THR A 82 -33.96 13.63 -42.44
N THR A 83 -33.77 14.76 -43.14
CA THR A 83 -34.43 16.09 -43.03
C THR A 83 -34.15 17.09 -41.88
N SER A 84 -33.50 18.20 -42.28
CA SER A 84 -33.77 19.62 -42.02
C SER A 84 -34.46 20.09 -40.73
N THR A 85 -33.90 21.11 -40.07
CA THR A 85 -34.48 22.48 -39.98
C THR A 85 -33.49 23.47 -39.33
N LEU A 86 -33.33 24.64 -39.94
CA LEU A 86 -32.54 25.81 -39.53
C LEU A 86 -33.43 26.82 -38.79
N VAL A 87 -32.90 27.55 -37.80
CA VAL A 87 -33.13 29.02 -37.67
C VAL A 87 -32.06 29.73 -36.81
N PRO A 88 -31.75 31.02 -37.08
CA PRO A 88 -30.56 31.72 -36.57
C PRO A 88 -30.86 32.86 -35.58
N ARG A 89 -29.87 33.27 -34.78
CA ARG A 89 -29.72 34.63 -34.21
C ARG A 89 -28.26 34.87 -33.80
N GLY A 90 -27.54 35.74 -34.52
CA GLY A 90 -26.19 36.22 -34.18
C GLY A 90 -26.23 37.47 -33.27
N PRO A 91 -25.22 38.38 -33.29
CA PRO A 91 -23.79 38.20 -33.65
C PRO A 91 -22.83 38.83 -32.60
N CYS A 92 -21.55 38.42 -32.51
CA CYS A 92 -20.44 39.36 -32.25
C CYS A 92 -19.05 38.80 -32.59
N ALA A 93 -18.36 39.57 -33.45
CA ALA A 93 -16.95 39.72 -33.83
C ALA A 93 -15.80 38.82 -33.29
N LYS A 94 -15.00 38.33 -34.25
CA LYS A 94 -13.51 38.42 -34.44
C LYS A 94 -12.60 37.94 -33.27
N GLU A 95 -11.54 37.14 -33.40
CA GLU A 95 -10.48 37.00 -34.42
C GLU A 95 -9.84 35.59 -34.42
N ILE A 96 -9.06 35.37 -35.48
CA ILE A 96 -8.24 34.23 -35.87
C ILE A 96 -7.05 34.03 -34.91
N THR A 97 -6.78 32.82 -34.43
CA THR A 97 -5.42 32.24 -34.36
C THR A 97 -5.44 30.73 -34.06
N SER A 98 -4.46 30.07 -34.66
CA SER A 98 -4.12 28.65 -34.88
C SER A 98 -4.06 27.73 -33.65
N PRO A 99 -3.93 26.39 -33.83
CA PRO A 99 -4.07 25.40 -32.76
C PRO A 99 -2.77 25.29 -31.98
N GLU A 100 -2.81 25.62 -30.69
CA GLU A 100 -1.72 25.31 -29.76
C GLU A 100 -2.09 24.05 -28.98
N LEU A 101 -1.24 23.06 -29.09
CA LEU A 101 -1.28 21.80 -28.35
C LEU A 101 -1.15 22.12 -26.86
N SER A 102 -2.29 22.23 -26.16
CA SER A 102 -2.32 22.12 -24.71
C SER A 102 -2.02 20.67 -24.35
N LEU A 103 -0.72 20.40 -24.13
CA LEU A 103 -0.27 19.29 -23.31
C LEU A 103 -0.81 19.56 -21.89
N GLU A 104 -2.06 19.17 -21.67
CA GLU A 104 -2.55 18.91 -20.34
C GLU A 104 -1.77 17.69 -19.87
N ASP A 105 -0.70 17.95 -19.12
CA ASP A 105 -0.07 16.97 -18.25
C ASP A 105 -1.17 16.56 -17.27
N GLU A 106 -1.93 15.54 -17.65
CA GLU A 106 -2.78 14.77 -16.76
C GLU A 106 -1.86 14.30 -15.63
N VAL A 107 -1.78 15.09 -14.56
CA VAL A 107 -1.18 14.70 -13.29
C VAL A 107 -2.02 13.54 -12.78
N VAL A 108 -1.73 12.35 -13.30
CA VAL A 108 -2.21 11.10 -12.76
C VAL A 108 -1.70 11.11 -11.32
N ASP A 109 -2.61 11.29 -10.37
CA ASP A 109 -2.32 11.36 -8.94
C ASP A 109 -1.81 9.99 -8.49
N ASN A 110 -0.52 9.73 -8.74
CA ASN A 110 0.14 8.46 -8.48
C ASN A 110 0.31 8.19 -6.96
N SER A 111 -0.25 9.06 -6.11
CA SER A 111 -0.32 8.86 -4.66
C SER A 111 -1.21 7.69 -4.26
N ASP A 112 -2.15 7.28 -5.12
CA ASP A 112 -3.02 6.13 -4.89
C ASP A 112 -2.25 4.79 -4.88
N ASN A 113 -1.01 4.78 -5.41
CA ASN A 113 -0.13 3.60 -5.42
C ASN A 113 0.87 3.57 -4.25
N LEU A 114 0.83 4.56 -3.34
CA LEU A 114 1.75 4.62 -2.21
C LEU A 114 1.25 3.77 -1.04
N ARG A 115 2.16 3.01 -0.44
CA ARG A 115 1.84 2.21 0.76
C ARG A 115 1.48 3.11 1.95
N PRO A 116 0.55 2.68 2.82
CA PRO A 116 0.30 3.32 4.10
C PRO A 116 1.56 3.41 4.96
N ILE A 117 1.72 4.51 5.69
CA ILE A 117 2.87 4.77 6.57
C ILE A 117 2.42 4.68 8.03
N VAL A 118 3.03 3.78 8.80
CA VAL A 118 2.82 3.71 10.25
C VAL A 118 4.10 4.12 10.97
N ILE A 119 4.04 5.23 11.73
CA ILE A 119 5.19 5.81 12.42
C ILE A 119 5.13 5.48 13.90
N ASP A 120 6.24 4.95 14.41
CA ASP A 120 6.51 4.87 15.85
C ASP A 120 6.89 6.27 16.37
N GLY A 121 5.89 6.99 16.86
CA GLY A 121 6.08 8.36 17.34
C GLY A 121 7.01 8.45 18.54
N SER A 122 7.02 7.41 19.39
CA SER A 122 7.89 7.34 20.56
C SER A 122 9.36 7.22 20.17
N ASN A 123 9.68 6.30 19.25
CA ASN A 123 11.04 6.12 18.73
C ASN A 123 11.54 7.37 18.00
N VAL A 124 10.68 7.96 17.15
CA VAL A 124 10.99 9.20 16.42
C VAL A 124 11.29 10.35 17.35
N ALA A 125 10.41 10.64 18.31
CA ALA A 125 10.58 11.75 19.23
C ALA A 125 11.81 11.59 20.14
N MET A 126 12.06 10.38 20.64
CA MET A 126 13.23 10.10 21.49
C MET A 126 14.54 10.15 20.72
N SER A 127 14.56 9.69 19.46
CA SER A 127 15.73 9.78 18.59
C SER A 127 16.08 11.24 18.27
N HIS A 128 15.07 12.05 17.91
CA HIS A 128 15.26 13.48 17.64
C HIS A 128 15.73 14.26 18.88
N GLY A 129 15.17 13.95 20.05
CA GLY A 129 15.58 14.56 21.33
C GLY A 129 16.88 14.01 21.91
N ASN A 130 17.74 13.38 21.08
CA ASN A 130 19.03 12.81 21.46
C ASN A 130 18.97 11.86 22.68
N LYS A 131 17.86 11.13 22.83
CA LYS A 131 17.55 10.23 23.97
C LYS A 131 17.45 10.93 25.34
N GLU A 132 17.52 12.25 25.39
CA GLU A 132 17.42 13.05 26.64
C GLU A 132 16.01 13.56 26.90
N GLY A 133 15.19 13.68 25.85
CA GLY A 133 13.80 14.10 25.98
C GLY A 133 12.94 13.66 24.80
N PHE A 134 11.63 13.74 25.00
CA PHE A 134 10.67 13.45 23.94
C PHE A 134 10.43 14.72 23.11
N SER A 135 11.00 14.78 21.92
CA SER A 135 10.85 15.94 21.04
C SER A 135 9.72 15.73 20.04
N CYS A 136 8.58 16.41 20.26
CA CYS A 136 7.43 16.29 19.35
C CYS A 136 7.71 16.89 17.97
N ARG A 137 8.68 17.81 17.88
CA ARG A 137 9.17 18.35 16.59
C ARG A 137 9.68 17.25 15.66
N GLY A 138 10.35 16.23 16.21
CA GLY A 138 10.82 15.08 15.42
C GLY A 138 9.67 14.33 14.73
N ILE A 139 8.52 14.21 15.40
CA ILE A 139 7.32 13.59 14.82
C ILE A 139 6.79 14.44 13.67
N GLN A 140 6.63 15.76 13.87
CA GLN A 140 6.18 16.67 12.81
C GLN A 140 7.09 16.58 11.58
N LEU A 141 8.41 16.62 11.76
CA LEU A 141 9.39 16.49 10.67
C LEU A 141 9.25 15.15 9.93
N ALA A 142 9.02 14.07 10.66
CA ALA A 142 8.82 12.76 10.04
C ALA A 142 7.53 12.69 9.22
N VAL A 143 6.44 13.30 9.71
CA VAL A 143 5.16 13.41 8.99
C VAL A 143 5.30 14.27 7.75
N ASP A 144 5.87 15.48 7.90
CA ASP A 144 6.05 16.44 6.80
C ASP A 144 6.85 15.83 5.65
N TRP A 145 7.89 15.06 5.96
CA TRP A 145 8.70 14.37 4.95
C TRP A 145 7.90 13.41 4.05
N PHE A 146 6.91 12.71 4.62
CA PHE A 146 6.05 11.80 3.85
C PHE A 146 4.96 12.58 3.11
N LEU A 147 4.39 13.62 3.72
CA LEU A 147 3.43 14.51 3.07
C LEU A 147 4.03 15.18 1.83
N GLU A 148 5.27 15.70 1.94
CA GLU A 148 6.03 16.29 0.83
C GLU A 148 6.28 15.31 -0.32
N LYS A 149 6.29 14.01 -0.03
CA LYS A 149 6.41 12.92 -1.02
C LYS A 149 5.07 12.44 -1.58
N GLY A 150 3.97 13.06 -1.19
CA GLY A 150 2.63 12.75 -1.68
C GLY A 150 1.92 11.63 -0.91
N HIS A 151 2.46 11.14 0.21
CA HIS A 151 1.73 10.17 1.04
C HIS A 151 0.53 10.84 1.70
N LYS A 152 -0.65 10.22 1.56
CA LYS A 152 -1.90 10.66 2.18
C LYS A 152 -2.29 9.81 3.39
N ASP A 153 -1.94 8.53 3.38
CA ASP A 153 -2.21 7.61 4.49
C ASP A 153 -1.00 7.50 5.42
N ILE A 154 -1.02 8.32 6.47
CA ILE A 154 0.03 8.39 7.49
C ILE A 154 -0.64 8.28 8.86
N THR A 155 -0.24 7.28 9.63
CA THR A 155 -0.67 7.10 11.01
C THR A 155 0.53 7.12 11.95
N VAL A 156 0.51 7.97 12.97
CA VAL A 156 1.51 8.03 14.04
C VAL A 156 0.90 7.49 15.32
N PHE A 157 1.56 6.54 15.98
CA PHE A 157 1.16 6.11 17.32
C PHE A 157 2.00 6.78 18.40
N VAL A 158 1.33 7.27 19.44
CA VAL A 158 1.96 7.80 20.65
C VAL A 158 1.16 7.38 21.89
N PRO A 159 1.77 7.00 23.02
CA PRO A 159 1.03 6.66 24.22
C PRO A 159 0.24 7.84 24.79
N ALA A 160 -1.03 7.63 25.17
CA ALA A 160 -1.92 8.70 25.66
C ALA A 160 -1.36 9.47 26.87
N TRP A 161 -0.50 8.85 27.69
CA TRP A 161 0.12 9.51 28.83
C TRP A 161 1.06 10.66 28.43
N ARG A 162 1.53 10.71 27.18
CA ARG A 162 2.29 11.85 26.64
C ARG A 162 1.47 13.14 26.54
N LYS A 163 0.15 13.09 26.78
CA LYS A 163 -0.72 14.28 26.96
C LYS A 163 -0.66 14.88 28.37
N GLU A 164 -0.18 14.12 29.36
CA GLU A 164 -0.04 14.62 30.72
C GLU A 164 1.02 15.74 30.77
N GLN A 165 0.98 16.58 31.81
CA GLN A 165 1.96 17.64 31.97
C GLN A 165 3.39 17.08 32.04
N SER A 166 4.32 17.79 31.37
CA SER A 166 5.75 17.46 31.35
C SER A 166 6.28 17.33 32.78
N ARG A 167 7.12 16.31 33.00
CA ARG A 167 7.74 16.05 34.29
C ARG A 167 9.26 16.07 34.15
N PRO A 168 10.01 16.42 35.22
CA PRO A 168 11.47 16.44 35.15
C PRO A 168 12.11 15.10 34.76
N ASP A 169 11.49 13.98 35.13
CA ASP A 169 11.94 12.61 34.82
C ASP A 169 11.54 12.13 33.41
N ALA A 170 10.64 12.86 32.74
CA ALA A 170 10.18 12.54 31.39
C ALA A 170 9.91 13.84 30.62
N PRO A 171 10.95 14.63 30.30
CA PRO A 171 10.78 15.90 29.62
C PRO A 171 10.20 15.69 28.23
N ILE A 172 9.29 16.59 27.85
CA ILE A 172 8.66 16.66 26.54
C ILE A 172 8.70 18.11 26.04
N THR A 173 9.07 18.29 24.77
CA THR A 173 9.07 19.61 24.09
C THR A 173 7.99 19.65 23.02
N ASP A 174 7.46 20.85 22.74
CA ASP A 174 6.52 21.12 21.64
C ASP A 174 5.25 20.23 21.71
N GLN A 175 4.76 19.97 22.92
CA GLN A 175 3.69 19.00 23.21
C GLN A 175 2.38 19.30 22.45
N GLU A 176 2.13 20.57 22.12
CA GLU A 176 0.99 21.02 21.33
C GLU A 176 0.92 20.38 19.93
N ILE A 177 2.07 19.98 19.35
CA ILE A 177 2.13 19.26 18.07
C ILE A 177 1.32 17.96 18.13
N LEU A 178 1.33 17.24 19.26
CA LEU A 178 0.59 15.98 19.38
C LEU A 178 -0.92 16.19 19.22
N ARG A 179 -1.46 17.28 19.78
CA ARG A 179 -2.88 17.64 19.66
C ARG A 179 -3.23 18.12 18.25
N LYS A 180 -2.32 18.84 17.61
CA LYS A 180 -2.47 19.27 16.21
C LYS A 180 -2.60 18.06 15.29
N LEU A 181 -1.65 17.12 15.37
CA LEU A 181 -1.65 15.91 14.54
C LEU A 181 -2.84 14.97 14.85
N GLU A 182 -3.30 14.91 16.10
CA GLU A 182 -4.53 14.18 16.47
C GLU A 182 -5.76 14.80 15.79
N LYS A 183 -5.88 16.14 15.79
CA LYS A 183 -6.98 16.85 15.12
C LYS A 183 -6.96 16.65 13.60
N GLU A 184 -5.77 16.55 13.02
CA GLU A 184 -5.55 16.25 11.60
C GLU A 184 -5.78 14.77 11.25
N LYS A 185 -6.12 13.93 12.23
CA LYS A 185 -6.31 12.47 12.10
C LYS A 185 -5.06 11.71 11.63
N ILE A 186 -3.88 12.31 11.81
CA ILE A 186 -2.59 11.68 11.53
C ILE A 186 -2.07 10.93 12.76
N LEU A 187 -2.25 11.50 13.96
CA LEU A 187 -1.78 10.89 15.20
C LEU A 187 -2.92 10.20 15.97
N VAL A 188 -2.65 8.99 16.43
CA VAL A 188 -3.55 8.20 17.27
C VAL A 188 -2.88 7.92 18.61
N PHE A 189 -3.59 8.26 19.69
CA PHE A 189 -3.11 7.94 21.03
C PHE A 189 -3.42 6.49 21.41
N THR A 190 -2.40 5.71 21.74
CA THR A 190 -2.60 4.35 22.24
C THR A 190 -3.08 4.38 23.70
N PRO A 191 -3.95 3.43 24.10
CA PRO A 191 -4.45 3.37 25.48
C PRO A 191 -3.32 3.28 26.50
N SER A 192 -3.44 4.04 27.59
CA SER A 192 -2.56 3.91 28.75
C SER A 192 -3.42 3.78 30.01
N ARG A 193 -3.06 2.85 30.91
CA ARG A 193 -3.81 2.59 32.14
C ARG A 193 -2.95 2.77 33.38
N ARG A 194 -3.56 3.21 34.48
CA ARG A 194 -2.96 3.18 35.82
C ARG A 194 -3.61 2.06 36.62
N VAL A 195 -2.80 1.27 37.31
CA VAL A 195 -3.23 0.22 38.23
C VAL A 195 -2.57 0.50 39.57
N GLN A 196 -3.37 0.67 40.64
CA GLN A 196 -2.87 0.99 41.99
C GLN A 196 -1.94 2.22 42.04
N GLY A 197 -2.27 3.28 41.28
CA GLY A 197 -1.45 4.49 41.22
C GLY A 197 -0.14 4.34 40.42
N ARG A 198 0.23 3.12 40.01
CA ARG A 198 1.37 2.85 39.12
C ARG A 198 0.91 2.81 37.67
N ARG A 199 1.71 3.38 36.76
CA ARG A 199 1.44 3.30 35.32
C ARG A 199 1.76 1.88 34.84
N VAL A 200 0.80 1.24 34.16
CA VAL A 200 1.08 0.03 33.39
C VAL A 200 1.54 0.50 32.01
N VAL A 201 2.79 0.24 31.69
CA VAL A 201 3.34 0.52 30.36
C VAL A 201 2.76 -0.53 29.42
N CYS A 202 1.81 -0.11 28.60
CA CYS A 202 1.42 -0.87 27.42
C CYS A 202 2.29 -0.35 26.28
N TYR A 203 3.02 -1.24 25.62
CA TYR A 203 3.77 -0.89 24.42
C TYR A 203 2.80 -0.53 23.29
N ASP A 204 3.09 0.58 22.63
CA ASP A 204 2.48 1.02 21.38
C ASP A 204 2.86 0.12 20.20
N ASP A 205 3.97 -0.63 20.32
CA ASP A 205 4.53 -1.55 19.32
C ASP A 205 3.49 -2.47 18.70
N ARG A 206 2.59 -3.05 19.51
CA ARG A 206 1.58 -3.98 19.01
C ARG A 206 0.55 -3.29 18.12
N PHE A 207 0.22 -2.03 18.40
CA PHE A 207 -0.67 -1.24 17.53
C PHE A 207 0.05 -0.87 16.24
N ILE A 208 1.33 -0.50 16.33
CA ILE A 208 2.18 -0.13 15.20
C ILE A 208 2.30 -1.31 14.22
N VAL A 209 2.82 -2.45 14.70
CA VAL A 209 3.04 -3.64 13.86
C VAL A 209 1.73 -4.16 13.29
N LYS A 210 0.67 -4.23 14.13
CA LYS A 210 -0.62 -4.75 13.67
C LYS A 210 -1.24 -3.87 12.59
N LEU A 211 -1.28 -2.55 12.77
CA LEU A 211 -1.86 -1.65 11.77
C LEU A 211 -1.11 -1.76 10.44
N ALA A 212 0.22 -1.68 10.50
CA ALA A 212 1.05 -1.76 9.31
C ALA A 212 0.87 -3.10 8.59
N PHE A 213 0.79 -4.20 9.35
CA PHE A 213 0.55 -5.54 8.80
C PHE A 213 -0.83 -5.65 8.15
N ASP A 214 -1.88 -5.25 8.86
CA ASP A 214 -3.27 -5.35 8.38
C ASP A 214 -3.52 -4.46 7.15
N SER A 215 -2.75 -3.37 6.99
CA SER A 215 -2.87 -2.43 5.85
C SER A 215 -1.83 -2.66 4.73
N ASP A 216 -0.99 -3.69 4.81
CA ASP A 216 0.20 -3.89 3.94
C ASP A 216 1.08 -2.62 3.80
N GLY A 217 1.20 -1.86 4.89
CA GLY A 217 1.97 -0.63 4.99
C GLY A 217 3.44 -0.85 5.30
N ILE A 218 4.14 0.24 5.63
CA ILE A 218 5.51 0.22 6.15
C ILE A 218 5.56 0.78 7.58
N ILE A 219 6.52 0.29 8.36
CA ILE A 219 6.77 0.79 9.72
C ILE A 219 7.97 1.73 9.69
N VAL A 220 7.85 2.91 10.29
CA VAL A 220 8.95 3.86 10.46
C VAL A 220 9.40 3.83 11.90
N SER A 221 10.51 3.13 12.17
CA SER A 221 11.13 3.02 13.49
C SER A 221 12.57 2.52 13.37
N ASN A 222 13.39 2.78 14.38
CA ASN A 222 14.68 2.12 14.57
C ASN A 222 14.61 0.95 15.56
N ASP A 223 13.44 0.67 16.15
CA ASP A 223 13.23 -0.55 16.91
C ASP A 223 13.01 -1.75 15.98
N ASN A 224 13.54 -2.89 16.37
CA ASN A 224 13.36 -4.15 15.65
C ASN A 224 12.15 -4.95 16.16
N TYR A 225 11.51 -4.55 17.27
CA TYR A 225 10.33 -5.24 17.83
C TYR A 225 10.57 -6.74 18.06
N ARG A 226 11.73 -7.10 18.62
CA ARG A 226 12.20 -8.50 18.71
C ARG A 226 11.25 -9.41 19.48
N ASP A 227 10.59 -8.88 20.49
CA ASP A 227 9.55 -9.56 21.25
C ASP A 227 8.35 -9.93 20.36
N LEU A 228 7.85 -8.98 19.57
CA LEU A 228 6.74 -9.19 18.64
C LEU A 228 7.10 -10.15 17.50
N GLN A 229 8.35 -10.12 17.02
CA GLN A 229 8.84 -11.10 16.04
C GLN A 229 8.78 -12.54 16.58
N ASN A 230 9.01 -12.74 17.88
CA ASN A 230 8.96 -14.05 18.51
C ASN A 230 7.53 -14.53 18.81
N GLU A 231 6.56 -13.62 18.87
CA GLU A 231 5.16 -13.99 19.10
C GLU A 231 4.49 -14.62 17.88
N LYS A 232 4.79 -14.11 16.68
CA LYS A 232 4.12 -14.49 15.43
C LYS A 232 5.10 -14.57 14.25
N PRO A 233 5.28 -15.74 13.62
CA PRO A 233 6.17 -15.89 12.46
C PRO A 233 5.82 -14.95 11.30
N GLU A 234 4.53 -14.67 11.07
CA GLU A 234 4.07 -13.74 10.04
C GLU A 234 4.50 -12.29 10.31
N TRP A 235 4.54 -11.87 11.58
CA TRP A 235 5.02 -10.55 11.96
C TRP A 235 6.52 -10.43 11.83
N LYS A 236 7.27 -11.49 12.13
CA LYS A 236 8.72 -11.51 11.89
C LYS A 236 9.04 -11.20 10.44
N LYS A 237 8.46 -11.97 9.50
CA LYS A 237 8.69 -11.76 8.06
C LYS A 237 8.29 -10.34 7.64
N PHE A 238 7.13 -9.88 8.10
CA PHE A 238 6.65 -8.54 7.79
C PHE A 238 7.61 -7.44 8.29
N ILE A 239 8.07 -7.50 9.54
CA ILE A 239 8.98 -6.50 10.11
C ILE A 239 10.31 -6.50 9.34
N GLU A 240 10.86 -7.67 9.00
CA GLU A 240 12.09 -7.79 8.20
C GLU A 240 11.97 -7.13 6.82
N GLU A 241 10.80 -7.18 6.18
CA GLU A 241 10.56 -6.66 4.83
C GLU A 241 10.00 -5.23 4.78
N ARG A 242 9.47 -4.71 5.90
CA ARG A 242 8.67 -3.47 5.93
C ARG A 242 9.14 -2.42 6.95
N LEU A 243 10.21 -2.68 7.68
CA LEU A 243 10.79 -1.71 8.62
C LEU A 243 11.70 -0.72 7.88
N LEU A 244 11.29 0.55 7.85
CA LEU A 244 12.06 1.67 7.35
C LEU A 244 12.78 2.38 8.50
N MET A 245 14.10 2.15 8.57
CA MET A 245 14.97 2.80 9.55
C MET A 245 15.33 4.23 9.13
N TYR A 246 15.73 5.05 10.10
CA TYR A 246 16.06 6.45 9.84
C TYR A 246 17.18 6.97 10.76
N SER A 247 17.71 8.12 10.40
CA SER A 247 18.63 8.91 11.23
C SER A 247 18.25 10.38 11.17
N PHE A 248 18.50 11.12 12.25
CA PHE A 248 18.37 12.56 12.29
C PHE A 248 19.75 13.20 12.15
N VAL A 249 19.85 14.22 11.29
CA VAL A 249 21.01 15.11 11.19
C VAL A 249 20.49 16.53 11.41
N ASN A 250 20.66 17.05 12.62
CA ASN A 250 19.97 18.25 13.10
C ASN A 250 18.44 18.09 12.93
N ASP A 251 17.78 18.99 12.20
CA ASP A 251 16.35 18.95 11.90
C ASP A 251 16.02 18.23 10.57
N LYS A 252 16.99 17.56 9.94
CA LYS A 252 16.76 16.79 8.70
C LYS A 252 16.66 15.31 8.99
N LYS A 253 15.54 14.72 8.62
CA LYS A 253 15.35 13.26 8.62
C LYS A 253 16.01 12.64 7.38
N VAL A 254 16.79 11.59 7.60
CA VAL A 254 17.37 10.74 6.56
C VAL A 254 16.78 9.34 6.73
N ALA A 255 16.09 8.82 5.72
CA ALA A 255 15.59 7.45 5.72
C ALA A 255 16.61 6.52 5.03
N HIS A 256 16.80 5.32 5.58
CA HIS A 256 17.63 4.28 4.98
C HIS A 256 16.70 3.34 4.20
N GLY A 257 16.89 3.24 2.88
CA GLY A 257 16.09 2.42 1.97
C GLY A 257 16.53 0.97 1.92
#